data_AF-A0AAD7W7N6-F1
#
_entry.id   AF-A0AAD7W7N6-F1
#
_cell.length_a   1.000
_cell.length_b   1.000
_cell.length_c   1.000
_cell.angle_alpha   90.00
_cell.angle_beta   90.00
_cell.angle_gamma   90.00
#
_symmetry.space_group_name_H-M   'P 1'
#
loop_
_entity.id
_entity.type
_entity.pdbx_description
1 polymer ?
#
loop_
_entity_poly.entity_id
_entity_poly.type
_entity_poly.pdbx_seq_one_letter_code
_entity_poly.pdbx_strand_id
1 'polypeptide(L)'
;MQTVGLIHTLEQCLNRMQTVGLIHTLEQCLNRMQTMGLIHTLEQCLNRMQTVGLIHTLEQCLNRMQTVGLIHTLEQCLNRMQTVGIIHTLEKCLNRMQTVGLIHTLEQRLNRMQTVGLIHTLEQCLNSMQTVGLIHTLEQCLNRMQTVGLIHTLEQRLNRVQTVGLIHTLEQCLNRMQTVGLIHTLEQRLNRVQTVGLIHTLEQCLNSMQTVGLIHTLEQCLNRMQTVGLIHTLEQCLNRMQTVGLIHTLEQCLNRLQTVGLIHTLEQCLNRMQTVGLIHTLEQRLNRMQTVGIIHTLEQCLNRMQTVGLIHTLEQCLNRMQTMGLIHTLEQRLNRMQTVGLIHTLEQCLNRMQTVGLIHTLEQCLNRMQTVGLIHTLEQCLNRMQTVGLIHTLEQCLNRMQTVGLIHTLEQCLNRMQTMGIIHTLEQCLNRMQTVELIHTLEQCLNRLWETQQPLKEDARKDTQLDLGTPSLTLRRSAQHCPRLSTCLELPAPPASPPRKPSPANSGTG
;
A
#
# COMPACT_ATOMS: atom_id res chain seq x y z
N MET A 1 -19.17 49.45 3.11
CA MET A 1 -19.94 49.36 4.36
C MET A 1 -21.17 50.28 4.35
N GLN A 2 -21.00 51.58 4.07
CA GLN A 2 -22.01 52.64 4.29
C GLN A 2 -23.27 52.52 3.40
N THR A 3 -23.06 52.46 2.08
CA THR A 3 -24.01 52.23 0.98
C THR A 3 -25.39 52.89 1.13
N VAL A 4 -25.52 54.10 0.59
CA VAL A 4 -26.68 55.00 0.75
C VAL A 4 -26.34 56.34 0.10
N GLY A 5 -25.97 57.29 0.95
CA GLY A 5 -25.36 58.57 0.60
C GLY A 5 -24.51 59.03 1.78
N LEU A 6 -23.47 58.22 2.07
CA LEU A 6 -22.52 58.37 3.17
C LEU A 6 -21.53 59.52 2.95
N ILE A 7 -20.87 59.52 1.79
CA ILE A 7 -19.88 60.54 1.41
C ILE A 7 -19.87 60.84 -0.10
N HIS A 8 -20.55 61.93 -0.47
CA HIS A 8 -20.45 62.59 -1.78
C HIS A 8 -19.16 63.40 -1.88
N THR A 9 -18.84 63.95 -3.05
CA THR A 9 -19.28 65.34 -3.31
C THR A 9 -19.57 65.61 -4.80
N LEU A 10 -20.02 64.57 -5.52
CA LEU A 10 -20.79 64.71 -6.76
C LEU A 10 -22.08 63.86 -6.70
N GLU A 11 -23.08 64.30 -7.48
CA GLU A 11 -24.39 63.69 -7.73
C GLU A 11 -24.44 62.14 -7.77
N GLN A 12 -25.66 61.60 -7.69
CA GLN A 12 -26.03 60.27 -8.21
C GLN A 12 -25.79 60.06 -9.75
N CYS A 13 -25.29 61.11 -10.42
CA CYS A 13 -24.98 61.29 -11.83
C CYS A 13 -25.90 60.48 -12.78
N LEU A 14 -27.14 60.95 -12.90
CA LEU A 14 -28.26 60.21 -13.51
C LEU A 14 -28.02 59.89 -14.99
N ASN A 15 -27.39 60.80 -15.73
CA ASN A 15 -27.36 60.81 -17.20
C ASN A 15 -25.94 60.95 -17.80
N ARG A 16 -24.88 60.91 -16.98
CA ARG A 16 -23.48 61.10 -17.38
C ARG A 16 -22.56 60.18 -16.57
N MET A 17 -21.38 59.90 -17.13
CA MET A 17 -20.08 60.35 -16.57
C MET A 17 -18.93 59.90 -17.48
N GLN A 18 -18.18 60.87 -18.01
CA GLN A 18 -16.87 60.66 -18.62
C GLN A 18 -15.90 61.63 -17.95
N THR A 19 -14.84 61.11 -17.32
CA THR A 19 -13.87 61.95 -16.60
C THR A 19 -12.43 61.47 -16.77
N VAL A 20 -11.50 62.42 -16.70
CA VAL A 20 -10.07 62.16 -16.60
C VAL A 20 -9.55 62.94 -15.40
N GLY A 21 -8.94 62.28 -14.42
CA GLY A 21 -8.41 62.91 -13.21
C GLY A 21 -8.76 62.18 -11.90
N LEU A 22 -8.71 62.93 -10.80
CA LEU A 22 -8.98 62.45 -9.44
C LEU A 22 -10.47 62.62 -9.10
N ILE A 23 -11.14 61.52 -8.74
CA ILE A 23 -12.43 61.53 -8.06
C ILE A 23 -12.16 61.12 -6.61
N HIS A 24 -12.40 62.03 -5.66
CA HIS A 24 -12.22 61.70 -4.26
C HIS A 24 -13.36 60.80 -3.76
N THR A 25 -14.61 61.26 -3.91
CA THR A 25 -15.80 60.63 -3.33
C THR A 25 -16.98 60.77 -4.30
N LEU A 26 -17.69 59.66 -4.55
CA LEU A 26 -18.87 59.62 -5.40
C LEU A 26 -19.86 58.59 -4.83
N GLU A 27 -21.07 59.02 -4.46
CA GLU A 27 -22.03 58.10 -3.82
C GLU A 27 -22.68 57.15 -4.84
N GLN A 28 -23.28 57.67 -5.91
CA GLN A 28 -24.02 56.83 -6.85
C GLN A 28 -23.72 57.18 -8.30
N CYS A 29 -23.69 56.16 -9.16
CA CYS A 29 -23.74 56.33 -10.61
C CYS A 29 -24.75 55.35 -11.22
N LEU A 30 -25.82 55.92 -11.78
CA LEU A 30 -26.98 55.15 -12.22
C LEU A 30 -26.81 54.40 -13.55
N ASN A 31 -26.03 54.93 -14.51
CA ASN A 31 -26.11 54.49 -15.91
C ASN A 31 -24.78 54.06 -16.56
N ARG A 32 -23.89 55.00 -16.85
CA ARG A 32 -22.60 54.69 -17.48
C ARG A 32 -21.52 55.62 -16.95
N MET A 33 -20.43 55.03 -16.48
CA MET A 33 -19.22 55.72 -16.07
C MET A 33 -18.03 55.24 -16.90
N GLN A 34 -17.27 56.17 -17.45
CA GLN A 34 -15.95 55.92 -18.02
C GLN A 34 -14.95 56.86 -17.35
N THR A 35 -13.94 56.33 -16.66
CA THR A 35 -12.90 57.17 -16.02
C THR A 35 -11.49 56.75 -16.41
N MET A 36 -10.60 57.73 -16.47
CA MET A 36 -9.14 57.49 -16.44
C MET A 36 -8.52 58.29 -15.29
N GLY A 37 -7.96 57.61 -14.30
CA GLY A 37 -7.37 58.25 -13.12
C GLY A 37 -7.63 57.49 -11.82
N LEU A 38 -7.75 58.22 -10.72
CA LEU A 38 -7.86 57.66 -9.37
C LEU A 38 -9.24 57.96 -8.79
N ILE A 39 -9.98 56.91 -8.42
CA ILE A 39 -11.21 56.97 -7.64
C ILE A 39 -10.84 56.54 -6.22
N HIS A 40 -10.97 57.44 -5.24
CA HIS A 40 -10.64 57.10 -3.85
C HIS A 40 -11.78 56.32 -3.18
N THR A 41 -13.02 56.80 -3.25
CA THR A 41 -14.21 56.04 -2.82
C THR A 41 -15.36 56.13 -3.84
N LEU A 42 -16.11 55.03 -3.97
CA LEU A 42 -17.37 54.96 -4.72
C LEU A 42 -18.35 54.02 -4.01
N GLU A 43 -19.51 54.50 -3.55
CA GLU A 43 -20.46 53.63 -2.86
C GLU A 43 -21.21 52.71 -3.84
N GLN A 44 -21.88 53.26 -4.86
CA GLN A 44 -22.75 52.48 -5.74
C GLN A 44 -22.57 52.77 -7.24
N CYS A 45 -22.45 51.71 -8.04
CA CYS A 45 -22.60 51.77 -9.50
C CYS A 45 -23.62 50.75 -10.02
N LEU A 46 -24.70 51.27 -10.61
CA LEU A 46 -25.90 50.48 -10.91
C LEU A 46 -25.85 49.72 -12.25
N ASN A 47 -25.16 50.26 -13.28
CA ASN A 47 -25.28 49.75 -14.65
C ASN A 47 -23.96 49.38 -15.34
N ARG A 48 -23.11 50.35 -15.71
CA ARG A 48 -21.82 50.05 -16.38
C ARG A 48 -20.71 50.99 -15.92
N MET A 49 -19.58 50.40 -15.56
CA MET A 49 -18.35 51.09 -15.23
C MET A 49 -17.20 50.59 -16.12
N GLN A 50 -16.44 51.51 -16.69
CA GLN A 50 -15.16 51.24 -17.34
C GLN A 50 -14.11 52.18 -16.72
N THR A 51 -13.03 51.63 -16.14
CA THR A 51 -11.99 52.45 -15.50
C THR A 51 -10.59 52.04 -15.95
N VAL A 52 -9.70 53.04 -16.06
CA VAL A 52 -8.26 52.85 -16.22
C VAL A 52 -7.54 53.62 -15.11
N GLY A 53 -6.89 52.92 -14.19
CA GLY A 53 -6.19 53.52 -13.05
C GLY A 53 -6.45 52.80 -11.72
N LEU A 54 -6.79 53.55 -10.67
CA LEU A 54 -6.93 53.03 -9.30
C LEU A 54 -8.34 53.25 -8.77
N ILE A 55 -8.97 52.19 -8.24
CA ILE A 55 -10.14 52.25 -7.36
C ILE A 55 -9.66 51.86 -5.96
N HIS A 56 -9.65 52.78 -5.00
CA HIS A 56 -9.20 52.45 -3.64
C HIS A 56 -10.29 51.75 -2.82
N THR A 57 -11.51 52.28 -2.75
CA THR A 57 -12.68 51.51 -2.25
C THR A 57 -13.86 51.59 -3.22
N LEU A 58 -14.57 50.47 -3.36
CA LEU A 58 -15.86 50.40 -4.05
C LEU A 58 -16.80 49.42 -3.34
N GLU A 59 -17.94 49.91 -2.86
CA GLU A 59 -18.83 49.07 -2.05
C GLU A 59 -19.73 48.18 -2.93
N GLN A 60 -20.44 48.75 -3.90
CA GLN A 60 -21.43 48.00 -4.69
C GLN A 60 -21.34 48.27 -6.20
N CYS A 61 -21.20 47.21 -6.99
CA CYS A 61 -21.41 47.24 -8.44
C CYS A 61 -22.44 46.18 -8.88
N LEU A 62 -23.57 46.65 -9.40
CA LEU A 62 -24.74 45.81 -9.67
C LEU A 62 -24.65 45.03 -10.99
N ASN A 63 -24.11 45.63 -12.06
CA ASN A 63 -24.29 45.09 -13.42
C ASN A 63 -23.00 44.74 -14.19
N ARG A 64 -22.17 45.70 -14.59
CA ARG A 64 -20.93 45.42 -15.34
C ARG A 64 -19.79 46.36 -14.96
N MET A 65 -18.64 45.77 -14.65
CA MET A 65 -17.38 46.47 -14.42
C MET A 65 -16.30 45.95 -15.38
N GLN A 66 -15.53 46.87 -15.97
CA GLN A 66 -14.31 46.59 -16.71
C GLN A 66 -13.20 47.51 -16.19
N THR A 67 -12.14 46.95 -15.61
CA THR A 67 -11.08 47.73 -14.95
C THR A 67 -9.71 47.33 -15.48
N VAL A 68 -8.87 48.33 -15.79
CA VAL A 68 -7.44 48.14 -16.05
C VAL A 68 -6.66 48.92 -15.00
N GLY A 69 -5.94 48.21 -14.12
CA GLY A 69 -5.13 48.82 -13.06
C GLY A 69 -5.28 48.15 -11.69
N LEU A 70 -5.34 48.95 -10.62
CA LEU A 70 -5.32 48.49 -9.24
C LEU A 70 -6.69 48.70 -8.56
N ILE A 71 -7.19 47.68 -7.89
CA ILE A 71 -8.36 47.75 -6.99
C ILE A 71 -7.88 47.38 -5.59
N HIS A 72 -8.04 48.26 -4.60
CA HIS A 72 -7.59 48.00 -3.24
C HIS A 72 -8.63 47.24 -2.40
N THR A 73 -9.83 47.78 -2.21
CA THR A 73 -10.97 46.99 -1.67
C THR A 73 -12.18 47.04 -2.60
N LEU A 74 -12.95 45.95 -2.61
CA LEU A 74 -14.19 45.84 -3.39
C LEU A 74 -15.17 44.87 -2.73
N GLU A 75 -16.24 45.38 -2.12
CA GLU A 75 -17.11 44.57 -1.26
C GLU A 75 -18.07 43.69 -2.07
N GLN A 76 -18.86 44.28 -2.98
CA GLN A 76 -19.94 43.55 -3.66
C GLN A 76 -19.97 43.77 -5.18
N CYS A 77 -19.91 42.68 -5.93
CA CYS A 77 -20.14 42.66 -7.38
C CYS A 77 -21.16 41.58 -7.78
N LEU A 78 -22.32 42.04 -8.24
CA LEU A 78 -23.48 41.17 -8.48
C LEU A 78 -23.40 40.38 -9.79
N ASN A 79 -23.11 41.03 -10.93
CA ASN A 79 -23.30 40.43 -12.25
C ASN A 79 -22.02 40.07 -13.02
N ARG A 80 -21.22 41.05 -13.47
CA ARG A 80 -20.02 40.78 -14.29
C ARG A 80 -18.87 41.73 -13.96
N MET A 81 -17.69 41.17 -13.72
CA MET A 81 -16.43 41.92 -13.65
C MET A 81 -15.42 41.35 -14.66
N GLN A 82 -14.67 42.24 -15.31
CA GLN A 82 -13.48 41.90 -16.07
C GLN A 82 -12.34 42.82 -15.62
N THR A 83 -11.25 42.25 -15.11
CA THR A 83 -10.14 43.05 -14.56
C THR A 83 -8.80 42.61 -15.15
N VAL A 84 -7.98 43.58 -15.54
CA VAL A 84 -6.58 43.39 -15.90
C VAL A 84 -5.72 44.20 -14.94
N GLY A 85 -4.92 43.53 -14.10
CA GLY A 85 -4.08 44.17 -13.10
C GLY A 85 -4.15 43.49 -11.73
N ILE A 86 -4.25 44.27 -10.65
CA ILE A 86 -4.13 43.79 -9.27
C ILE A 86 -5.42 44.07 -8.50
N ILE A 87 -5.93 43.07 -7.79
CA ILE A 87 -7.02 43.17 -6.83
C ILE A 87 -6.46 42.78 -5.46
N HIS A 88 -6.50 43.69 -4.48
CA HIS A 88 -5.96 43.39 -3.15
C HIS A 88 -6.99 42.66 -2.27
N THR A 89 -8.17 43.22 -2.02
CA THR A 89 -9.27 42.49 -1.35
C THR A 89 -10.57 42.53 -2.16
N LEU A 90 -11.35 41.46 -2.06
CA LEU A 90 -12.64 41.31 -2.75
C LEU A 90 -13.55 40.35 -2.00
N GLU A 91 -14.66 40.85 -1.45
CA GLU A 91 -15.45 40.06 -0.48
C GLU A 91 -16.56 39.19 -1.09
N LYS A 92 -17.32 39.72 -2.07
CA LYS A 92 -18.50 39.03 -2.60
C LYS A 92 -18.64 39.19 -4.11
N CYS A 93 -18.69 38.06 -4.82
CA CYS A 93 -18.89 38.03 -6.27
C CYS A 93 -19.91 36.96 -6.68
N LEU A 94 -21.10 37.40 -7.08
CA LEU A 94 -22.26 36.52 -7.22
C LEU A 94 -22.31 35.72 -8.52
N ASN A 95 -21.98 36.31 -9.68
CA ASN A 95 -22.24 35.69 -10.99
C ASN A 95 -20.99 35.35 -11.83
N ARG A 96 -20.26 36.33 -12.38
CA ARG A 96 -19.11 36.05 -13.27
C ARG A 96 -17.93 37.01 -13.06
N MET A 97 -16.73 36.46 -12.97
CA MET A 97 -15.49 37.21 -13.10
C MET A 97 -14.55 36.59 -14.13
N GLN A 98 -13.82 37.46 -14.82
CA GLN A 98 -12.61 37.13 -15.57
C GLN A 98 -11.48 38.06 -15.11
N THR A 99 -10.36 37.51 -14.65
CA THR A 99 -9.21 38.32 -14.18
C THR A 99 -7.92 37.87 -14.86
N VAL A 100 -7.11 38.85 -15.27
CA VAL A 100 -5.72 38.64 -15.70
C VAL A 100 -4.82 39.46 -14.78
N GLY A 101 -3.97 38.78 -13.99
CA GLY A 101 -3.05 39.42 -13.04
C GLY A 101 -3.09 38.80 -11.64
N LEU A 102 -3.01 39.63 -10.60
CA LEU A 102 -2.86 39.17 -9.21
C LEU A 102 -4.13 39.44 -8.40
N ILE A 103 -4.60 38.44 -7.67
CA ILE A 103 -5.65 38.54 -6.65
C ILE A 103 -4.99 38.18 -5.32
N HIS A 104 -4.96 39.11 -4.36
CA HIS A 104 -4.32 38.85 -3.07
C HIS A 104 -5.26 38.10 -2.12
N THR A 105 -6.38 38.69 -1.70
CA THR A 105 -7.46 37.95 -1.00
C THR A 105 -8.74 37.94 -1.80
N LEU A 106 -9.50 36.87 -1.63
CA LEU A 106 -10.78 36.70 -2.28
C LEU A 106 -11.72 35.83 -1.47
N GLU A 107 -12.76 36.45 -0.93
CA GLU A 107 -13.80 35.76 -0.18
C GLU A 107 -15.04 35.51 -1.07
N GLN A 108 -15.83 34.51 -0.67
CA GLN A 108 -17.16 34.11 -1.18
C GLN A 108 -17.42 34.28 -2.68
N ARG A 109 -17.12 33.20 -3.44
CA ARG A 109 -17.32 33.11 -4.90
C ARG A 109 -18.46 32.16 -5.28
N LEU A 110 -19.61 32.76 -5.61
CA LEU A 110 -20.88 32.02 -5.67
C LEU A 110 -21.18 31.34 -7.03
N ASN A 111 -20.60 31.78 -8.15
CA ASN A 111 -20.80 31.16 -9.48
C ASN A 111 -19.51 30.85 -10.26
N ARG A 112 -19.09 31.70 -11.21
CA ARG A 112 -18.04 31.37 -12.20
C ARG A 112 -16.83 32.29 -12.11
N MET A 113 -15.65 31.71 -11.99
CA MET A 113 -14.36 32.40 -12.05
C MET A 113 -13.48 31.82 -13.18
N GLN A 114 -12.87 32.72 -13.96
CA GLN A 114 -11.74 32.42 -14.84
C GLN A 114 -10.59 33.36 -14.48
N THR A 115 -9.43 32.81 -14.11
CA THR A 115 -8.27 33.61 -13.72
C THR A 115 -7.01 33.15 -14.45
N VAL A 116 -6.24 34.11 -14.96
CA VAL A 116 -4.88 33.88 -15.47
C VAL A 116 -3.92 34.73 -14.63
N GLY A 117 -3.03 34.07 -13.86
CA GLY A 117 -2.08 34.74 -12.97
C GLY A 117 -2.01 34.11 -11.59
N LEU A 118 -1.89 34.93 -10.55
CA LEU A 118 -1.64 34.49 -9.17
C LEU A 118 -2.85 34.80 -8.27
N ILE A 119 -3.30 33.80 -7.54
CA ILE A 119 -4.27 33.92 -6.44
C ILE A 119 -3.52 33.58 -5.15
N HIS A 120 -3.44 34.52 -4.21
CA HIS A 120 -2.73 34.27 -2.95
C HIS A 120 -3.62 33.55 -1.94
N THR A 121 -4.75 34.12 -1.52
CA THR A 121 -5.78 33.40 -0.76
C THR A 121 -7.11 33.39 -1.49
N LEU A 122 -7.90 32.35 -1.22
CA LEU A 122 -9.24 32.18 -1.78
C LEU A 122 -10.12 31.37 -0.84
N GLU A 123 -11.11 32.04 -0.28
CA GLU A 123 -12.04 31.49 0.69
C GLU A 123 -13.40 31.26 0.02
N GLN A 124 -13.85 29.99 0.03
CA GLN A 124 -15.15 29.52 -0.43
C GLN A 124 -15.47 29.72 -1.93
N CYS A 125 -15.32 28.64 -2.71
CA CYS A 125 -15.81 28.55 -4.09
C CYS A 125 -16.97 27.55 -4.25
N LEU A 126 -18.16 28.08 -4.51
CA LEU A 126 -19.41 27.31 -4.54
C LEU A 126 -19.64 26.49 -5.81
N ASN A 127 -19.20 26.97 -6.99
CA ASN A 127 -19.74 26.51 -8.28
C ASN A 127 -18.68 26.08 -9.33
N SER A 128 -17.93 27.00 -9.94
CA SER A 128 -16.92 26.59 -10.94
C SER A 128 -15.73 27.55 -11.08
N MET A 129 -14.54 26.98 -11.08
CA MET A 129 -13.26 27.66 -11.26
C MET A 129 -12.46 27.07 -12.43
N GLN A 130 -11.87 27.97 -13.23
CA GLN A 130 -10.80 27.66 -14.16
C GLN A 130 -9.63 28.62 -13.89
N THR A 131 -8.45 28.09 -13.57
CA THR A 131 -7.27 28.89 -13.26
C THR A 131 -6.06 28.42 -14.04
N VAL A 132 -5.31 29.36 -14.62
CA VAL A 132 -3.99 29.13 -15.20
C VAL A 132 -2.97 29.98 -14.42
N GLY A 133 -2.05 29.34 -13.71
CA GLY A 133 -1.03 30.02 -12.89
C GLY A 133 -0.89 29.41 -11.50
N LEU A 134 -0.70 30.26 -10.49
CA LEU A 134 -0.39 29.84 -9.11
C LEU A 134 -1.56 30.15 -8.17
N ILE A 135 -1.94 29.16 -7.37
CA ILE A 135 -2.85 29.30 -6.22
C ILE A 135 -2.03 29.00 -4.97
N HIS A 136 -1.88 29.95 -4.05
CA HIS A 136 -1.10 29.74 -2.84
C HIS A 136 -1.93 29.03 -1.76
N THR A 137 -3.04 29.61 -1.29
CA THR A 137 -4.03 28.91 -0.47
C THR A 137 -5.39 28.87 -1.14
N LEU A 138 -6.17 27.85 -0.81
CA LEU A 138 -7.54 27.71 -1.25
C LEU A 138 -8.35 26.90 -0.25
N GLU A 139 -9.30 27.58 0.38
CA GLU A 139 -10.13 27.05 1.44
C GLU A 139 -11.55 26.79 0.89
N GLN A 140 -12.00 25.54 0.99
CA GLN A 140 -13.35 25.07 0.65
C GLN A 140 -13.76 25.23 -0.83
N CYS A 141 -13.78 24.10 -1.55
CA CYS A 141 -14.37 24.01 -2.90
C CYS A 141 -15.50 22.97 -2.99
N LEU A 142 -16.74 23.46 -3.11
CA LEU A 142 -17.94 22.61 -3.08
C LEU A 142 -18.23 21.86 -4.39
N ASN A 143 -17.69 22.35 -5.51
CA ASN A 143 -18.07 21.86 -6.84
C ASN A 143 -16.88 21.56 -7.77
N ARG A 144 -16.59 22.45 -8.74
CA ARG A 144 -15.94 22.07 -10.00
C ARG A 144 -14.69 22.90 -10.23
N MET A 145 -13.50 22.27 -10.27
CA MET A 145 -12.25 22.98 -10.54
C MET A 145 -11.43 22.34 -11.65
N GLN A 146 -10.86 23.21 -12.49
CA GLN A 146 -9.79 22.90 -13.44
C GLN A 146 -8.63 23.88 -13.22
N THR A 147 -7.44 23.36 -12.95
CA THR A 147 -6.24 24.19 -12.73
C THR A 147 -5.08 23.69 -13.58
N VAL A 148 -4.35 24.62 -14.21
CA VAL A 148 -3.07 24.37 -14.86
C VAL A 148 -2.01 25.24 -14.17
N GLY A 149 -1.04 24.61 -13.52
CA GLY A 149 0.03 25.30 -12.78
C GLY A 149 0.28 24.73 -11.39
N LEU A 150 0.53 25.60 -10.42
CA LEU A 150 0.93 25.21 -9.06
C LEU A 150 -0.18 25.52 -8.05
N ILE A 151 -0.50 24.56 -7.20
CA ILE A 151 -1.34 24.73 -6.02
C ILE A 151 -0.46 24.44 -4.80
N HIS A 152 -0.28 25.41 -3.91
CA HIS A 152 0.57 25.21 -2.72
C HIS A 152 -0.21 24.51 -1.60
N THR A 153 -1.20 25.14 -0.97
CA THR A 153 -2.13 24.46 -0.07
C THR A 153 -3.53 24.38 -0.64
N LEU A 154 -4.28 23.39 -0.18
CA LEU A 154 -5.65 23.18 -0.62
C LEU A 154 -6.49 22.40 0.38
N GLU A 155 -7.49 23.05 0.94
CA GLU A 155 -8.25 22.53 2.07
C GLU A 155 -9.72 22.27 1.68
N GLN A 156 -10.20 21.08 2.00
CA GLN A 156 -11.60 20.61 1.89
C GLN A 156 -12.28 20.71 0.51
N ARG A 157 -12.60 19.55 -0.08
CA ARG A 157 -13.38 19.49 -1.34
C ARG A 157 -14.49 18.46 -1.37
N LEU A 158 -15.68 18.91 -1.83
CA LEU A 158 -16.89 18.10 -1.90
C LEU A 158 -17.14 17.42 -3.26
N ASN A 159 -16.46 17.78 -4.36
CA ASN A 159 -16.81 17.29 -5.70
C ASN A 159 -15.64 16.88 -6.63
N ARG A 160 -15.20 17.74 -7.54
CA ARG A 160 -14.35 17.34 -8.69
C ARG A 160 -13.15 18.26 -8.87
N VAL A 161 -11.97 17.66 -8.95
CA VAL A 161 -10.69 18.32 -9.23
C VAL A 161 -10.07 17.72 -10.49
N GLN A 162 -9.64 18.59 -11.40
CA GLN A 162 -8.74 18.26 -12.49
C GLN A 162 -7.54 19.21 -12.42
N THR A 163 -6.33 18.69 -12.23
CA THR A 163 -5.11 19.50 -12.12
C THR A 163 -4.03 18.96 -13.06
N VAL A 164 -3.37 19.88 -13.77
CA VAL A 164 -2.12 19.61 -14.50
C VAL A 164 -1.03 20.49 -13.90
N GLY A 165 -0.01 19.87 -13.30
CA GLY A 165 1.10 20.57 -12.64
C GLY A 165 1.43 20.04 -11.25
N LEU A 166 1.78 20.93 -10.31
CA LEU A 166 2.26 20.58 -8.98
C LEU A 166 1.22 20.91 -7.91
N ILE A 167 1.01 19.98 -6.98
CA ILE A 167 0.21 20.16 -5.77
C ILE A 167 1.14 19.88 -4.59
N HIS A 168 1.33 20.85 -3.70
CA HIS A 168 2.22 20.67 -2.54
C HIS A 168 1.48 20.00 -1.37
N THR A 169 0.44 20.61 -0.82
CA THR A 169 -0.47 19.96 0.15
C THR A 169 -1.91 20.00 -0.37
N LEU A 170 -2.71 18.98 -0.04
CA LEU A 170 -4.09 18.87 -0.49
C LEU A 170 -4.92 18.00 0.46
N GLU A 171 -5.45 18.64 1.50
CA GLU A 171 -6.21 18.06 2.61
C GLU A 171 -7.69 17.79 2.26
N GLN A 172 -8.23 16.70 2.79
CA GLN A 172 -9.63 16.24 2.69
C GLN A 172 -10.33 16.34 1.31
N CYS A 173 -10.37 15.24 0.55
CA CYS A 173 -11.11 15.15 -0.72
C CYS A 173 -12.19 14.04 -0.76
N LEU A 174 -13.46 14.46 -0.89
CA LEU A 174 -14.63 13.60 -0.70
C LEU A 174 -15.08 12.81 -1.94
N ASN A 175 -14.79 13.26 -3.17
CA ASN A 175 -15.43 12.70 -4.37
C ASN A 175 -14.48 12.24 -5.50
N ARG A 176 -13.96 13.11 -6.38
CA ARG A 176 -13.12 12.69 -7.51
C ARG A 176 -11.95 13.63 -7.78
N MET A 177 -10.77 13.04 -7.95
CA MET A 177 -9.53 13.73 -8.33
C MET A 177 -8.91 13.06 -9.56
N GLN A 178 -8.50 13.89 -10.53
CA GLN A 178 -7.68 13.50 -11.67
C GLN A 178 -6.48 14.44 -11.75
N THR A 179 -5.26 13.91 -11.68
CA THR A 179 -4.04 14.72 -11.64
C THR A 179 -3.00 14.20 -12.63
N VAL A 180 -2.36 15.12 -13.35
CA VAL A 180 -1.15 14.85 -14.15
C VAL A 180 -0.02 15.74 -13.63
N GLY A 181 1.00 15.15 -13.02
CA GLY A 181 2.13 15.87 -12.44
C GLY A 181 2.58 15.35 -11.07
N LEU A 182 2.97 16.26 -10.17
CA LEU A 182 3.55 15.92 -8.86
C LEU A 182 2.59 16.30 -7.73
N ILE A 183 2.40 15.36 -6.80
CA ILE A 183 1.70 15.57 -5.53
C ILE A 183 2.72 15.33 -4.42
N HIS A 184 2.97 16.32 -3.56
CA HIS A 184 3.91 16.17 -2.46
C HIS A 184 3.25 15.50 -1.24
N THR A 185 2.24 16.11 -0.62
CA THR A 185 1.43 15.45 0.43
C THR A 185 -0.05 15.36 0.04
N LEU A 186 -0.71 14.31 0.53
CA LEU A 186 -2.11 14.04 0.20
C LEU A 186 -2.84 13.34 1.36
N GLU A 187 -3.54 14.12 2.18
CA GLU A 187 -4.10 13.64 3.46
C GLU A 187 -5.60 13.37 3.40
N GLN A 188 -6.01 12.14 3.71
CA GLN A 188 -7.40 11.66 3.76
C GLN A 188 -8.14 11.73 2.41
N ARG A 189 -8.13 10.62 1.65
CA ARG A 189 -8.82 10.47 0.36
C ARG A 189 -10.05 9.57 0.47
N LEU A 190 -11.25 10.09 0.21
CA LEU A 190 -12.46 9.27 0.23
C LEU A 190 -12.61 8.42 -1.04
N ASN A 191 -13.16 8.98 -2.12
CA ASN A 191 -13.80 8.17 -3.16
C ASN A 191 -12.89 7.68 -4.31
N ARG A 192 -12.36 8.56 -5.15
CA ARG A 192 -11.58 8.16 -6.34
C ARG A 192 -10.42 9.11 -6.63
N VAL A 193 -9.21 8.55 -6.71
CA VAL A 193 -8.00 9.24 -7.18
C VAL A 193 -7.47 8.54 -8.43
N GLN A 194 -7.20 9.33 -9.48
CA GLN A 194 -6.47 8.90 -10.67
C GLN A 194 -5.28 9.83 -10.88
N THR A 195 -4.06 9.30 -10.82
CA THR A 195 -2.83 10.10 -10.93
C THR A 195 -1.87 9.53 -11.97
N VAL A 196 -1.31 10.41 -12.80
CA VAL A 196 -0.16 10.10 -13.66
C VAL A 196 1.00 11.01 -13.23
N GLY A 197 2.06 10.41 -12.68
CA GLY A 197 3.24 11.13 -12.20
C GLY A 197 3.74 10.64 -10.83
N LEU A 198 4.18 11.57 -9.98
CA LEU A 198 4.83 11.27 -8.70
C LEU A 198 3.94 11.66 -7.53
N ILE A 199 3.79 10.75 -6.56
CA ILE A 199 3.17 10.98 -5.26
C ILE A 199 4.26 10.75 -4.20
N HIS A 200 4.58 11.77 -3.41
CA HIS A 200 5.62 11.63 -2.38
C HIS A 200 5.04 11.00 -1.10
N THR A 201 4.08 11.63 -0.43
CA THR A 201 3.33 11.01 0.68
C THR A 201 1.84 10.92 0.38
N LEU A 202 1.21 9.86 0.90
CA LEU A 202 -0.23 9.64 0.78
C LEU A 202 -0.76 8.97 2.05
N GLU A 203 -1.48 9.76 2.84
CA GLU A 203 -2.06 9.34 4.10
C GLU A 203 -3.54 9.02 3.88
N GLN A 204 -3.89 7.74 4.04
CA GLN A 204 -5.25 7.18 3.98
C GLN A 204 -6.01 7.32 2.64
N CYS A 205 -6.23 6.19 1.97
CA CYS A 205 -7.21 6.06 0.87
C CYS A 205 -8.36 5.10 1.22
N LEU A 206 -9.61 5.62 1.22
CA LEU A 206 -10.79 4.88 1.65
C LEU A 206 -11.40 3.97 0.56
N ASN A 207 -11.53 4.41 -0.71
CA ASN A 207 -12.28 3.64 -1.72
C ASN A 207 -11.48 3.13 -2.93
N SER A 208 -10.86 4.00 -3.74
CA SER A 208 -10.11 3.54 -4.92
C SER A 208 -9.05 4.51 -5.42
N MET A 209 -7.89 3.94 -5.77
CA MET A 209 -6.72 4.62 -6.28
C MET A 209 -6.21 3.92 -7.54
N GLN A 210 -5.93 4.69 -8.58
CA GLN A 210 -5.26 4.25 -9.80
C GLN A 210 -4.07 5.18 -10.09
N THR A 211 -2.86 4.64 -10.08
CA THR A 211 -1.63 5.44 -10.28
C THR A 211 -0.74 4.83 -11.35
N VAL A 212 -0.21 5.70 -12.22
CA VAL A 212 0.88 5.39 -13.14
C VAL A 212 2.06 6.29 -12.79
N GLY A 213 3.15 5.71 -12.29
CA GLY A 213 4.35 6.43 -11.89
C GLY A 213 4.94 5.97 -10.56
N LEU A 214 5.42 6.91 -9.74
CA LEU A 214 6.15 6.61 -8.49
C LEU A 214 5.33 7.03 -7.27
N ILE A 215 5.24 6.14 -6.28
CA ILE A 215 4.69 6.39 -4.95
C ILE A 215 5.86 6.19 -3.98
N HIS A 216 6.22 7.22 -3.20
CA HIS A 216 7.30 7.10 -2.23
C HIS A 216 6.81 6.50 -0.91
N THR A 217 5.85 7.12 -0.21
CA THR A 217 5.20 6.54 0.97
C THR A 217 3.68 6.46 0.80
N LEU A 218 3.07 5.44 1.43
CA LEU A 218 1.63 5.23 1.44
C LEU A 218 1.23 4.47 2.70
N GLU A 219 0.60 5.17 3.65
CA GLU A 219 0.49 4.65 5.02
C GLU A 219 -0.76 3.80 5.27
N GLN A 220 -1.86 4.01 4.53
CA GLN A 220 -3.08 3.20 4.66
C GLN A 220 -3.92 3.15 3.37
N CYS A 221 -4.38 1.95 2.99
CA CYS A 221 -5.34 1.76 1.89
C CYS A 221 -6.46 0.76 2.23
N LEU A 222 -7.70 1.26 2.40
CA LEU A 222 -8.82 0.44 2.86
C LEU A 222 -9.39 -0.52 1.80
N ASN A 223 -9.46 -0.13 0.52
CA ASN A 223 -10.31 -0.83 -0.47
C ASN A 223 -9.61 -1.36 -1.73
N ARG A 224 -9.20 -0.49 -2.67
CA ARG A 224 -8.62 -0.93 -3.96
C ARG A 224 -7.49 -0.01 -4.43
N MET A 225 -6.33 -0.62 -4.70
CA MET A 225 -5.20 0.03 -5.36
C MET A 225 -4.85 -0.70 -6.66
N GLN A 226 -4.63 0.07 -7.72
CA GLN A 226 -4.01 -0.40 -8.97
C GLN A 226 -2.85 0.53 -9.30
N THR A 227 -1.63 -0.01 -9.33
CA THR A 227 -0.41 0.77 -9.56
C THR A 227 0.42 0.18 -10.69
N VAL A 228 0.89 1.03 -11.60
CA VAL A 228 1.91 0.70 -12.59
C VAL A 228 3.12 1.60 -12.35
N GLY A 229 4.24 1.02 -11.91
CA GLY A 229 5.47 1.75 -11.59
C GLY A 229 6.13 1.29 -10.28
N LEU A 230 6.65 2.24 -9.51
CA LEU A 230 7.46 1.96 -8.31
C LEU A 230 6.73 2.41 -7.04
N ILE A 231 6.70 1.53 -6.04
CA ILE A 231 6.26 1.81 -4.67
C ILE A 231 7.47 1.62 -3.76
N HIS A 232 7.88 2.67 -3.04
CA HIS A 232 9.05 2.57 -2.16
C HIS A 232 8.67 1.99 -0.79
N THR A 233 7.83 2.67 -0.02
CA THR A 233 7.21 2.10 1.19
C THR A 233 5.71 2.05 1.08
N LEU A 234 5.13 1.08 1.77
CA LEU A 234 3.70 0.85 1.81
C LEU A 234 3.32 0.17 3.11
N GLU A 235 2.54 0.86 3.92
CA GLU A 235 2.00 0.35 5.16
C GLU A 235 0.50 0.06 4.98
N GLN A 236 0.05 -1.04 5.58
CA GLN A 236 -1.35 -1.43 5.77
C GLN A 236 -2.28 -1.37 4.53
N CYS A 237 -2.38 -2.51 3.84
CA CYS A 237 -3.37 -2.72 2.77
C CYS A 237 -4.48 -3.71 3.15
N LEU A 238 -5.69 -3.19 3.31
CA LEU A 238 -6.82 -3.90 3.91
C LEU A 238 -7.56 -4.85 2.96
N ASN A 239 -7.68 -4.54 1.67
CA ASN A 239 -8.57 -5.28 0.75
C ASN A 239 -7.93 -5.82 -0.53
N ARG A 240 -7.58 -4.98 -1.52
CA ARG A 240 -7.04 -5.46 -2.80
C ARG A 240 -5.97 -4.55 -3.38
N MET A 241 -4.82 -5.15 -3.69
CA MET A 241 -3.74 -4.55 -4.45
C MET A 241 -3.49 -5.30 -5.76
N GLN A 242 -3.29 -4.53 -6.84
CA GLN A 242 -2.75 -5.01 -8.10
C GLN A 242 -1.60 -4.10 -8.52
N THR A 243 -0.39 -4.63 -8.62
CA THR A 243 0.82 -3.85 -8.94
C THR A 243 1.59 -4.45 -10.10
N VAL A 244 2.02 -3.60 -11.04
CA VAL A 244 2.98 -3.96 -12.09
C VAL A 244 4.21 -3.07 -11.94
N GLY A 245 5.34 -3.64 -11.54
CA GLY A 245 6.59 -2.93 -11.31
C GLY A 245 7.33 -3.35 -10.04
N LEU A 246 7.88 -2.40 -9.29
CA LEU A 246 8.77 -2.65 -8.15
C LEU A 246 8.14 -2.20 -6.82
N ILE A 247 8.26 -3.03 -5.79
CA ILE A 247 7.85 -2.74 -4.40
C ILE A 247 9.08 -2.93 -3.49
N HIS A 248 9.45 -1.94 -2.67
CA HIS A 248 10.63 -2.04 -1.80
C HIS A 248 10.31 -2.47 -0.35
N THR A 249 9.31 -1.88 0.31
CA THR A 249 8.63 -2.51 1.46
C THR A 249 7.14 -2.67 1.20
N LEU A 250 6.51 -3.62 1.91
CA LEU A 250 5.05 -3.76 1.98
C LEU A 250 4.67 -4.41 3.30
N GLU A 251 4.48 -3.58 4.32
CA GLU A 251 4.11 -3.96 5.68
C GLU A 251 2.59 -4.18 5.79
N GLN A 252 2.18 -5.40 6.13
CA GLN A 252 0.80 -5.83 6.39
C GLN A 252 -0.16 -5.76 5.19
N CYS A 253 -0.38 -6.92 4.56
CA CYS A 253 -1.44 -7.14 3.56
C CYS A 253 -2.52 -8.10 4.07
N LEU A 254 -3.73 -7.58 4.33
CA LEU A 254 -4.77 -8.33 5.04
C LEU A 254 -5.63 -9.23 4.14
N ASN A 255 -5.77 -8.95 2.83
CA ASN A 255 -6.72 -9.67 1.97
C ASN A 255 -6.15 -10.23 0.65
N ARG A 256 -5.83 -9.39 -0.35
CA ARG A 256 -5.32 -9.87 -1.65
C ARG A 256 -4.24 -8.98 -2.25
N LEU A 257 -3.09 -9.58 -2.53
CA LEU A 257 -2.01 -9.01 -3.32
C LEU A 257 -1.86 -9.77 -4.64
N GLN A 258 -1.80 -9.03 -5.76
CA GLN A 258 -1.42 -9.53 -7.08
C GLN A 258 -0.30 -8.65 -7.63
N THR A 259 0.89 -9.21 -7.85
CA THR A 259 2.07 -8.43 -8.31
C THR A 259 2.73 -9.08 -9.53
N VAL A 260 3.10 -8.26 -10.50
CA VAL A 260 4.00 -8.63 -11.60
C VAL A 260 5.25 -7.74 -11.52
N GLY A 261 6.40 -8.32 -11.20
CA GLY A 261 7.67 -7.60 -11.07
C GLY A 261 8.50 -8.01 -9.86
N LEU A 262 9.13 -7.04 -9.18
CA LEU A 262 10.08 -7.29 -8.10
C LEU A 262 9.54 -6.80 -6.75
N ILE A 263 9.71 -7.61 -5.71
CA ILE A 263 9.43 -7.22 -4.32
C ILE A 263 10.68 -7.45 -3.46
N HIS A 264 11.07 -6.46 -2.65
CA HIS A 264 12.18 -6.58 -1.69
C HIS A 264 11.68 -7.11 -0.33
N THR A 265 11.25 -6.26 0.63
CA THR A 265 10.52 -6.72 1.84
C THR A 265 9.01 -6.75 1.58
N LEU A 266 8.29 -7.57 2.37
CA LEU A 266 6.88 -7.91 2.10
C LEU A 266 6.13 -8.38 3.37
N GLU A 267 6.51 -7.87 4.54
CA GLU A 267 6.17 -8.31 5.90
C GLU A 267 4.65 -8.51 6.17
N GLN A 268 4.31 -9.59 6.87
CA GLN A 268 2.95 -10.09 7.18
C GLN A 268 1.89 -10.09 6.04
N CYS A 269 1.52 -11.27 5.53
CA CYS A 269 0.37 -11.45 4.61
C CYS A 269 -0.65 -12.46 5.13
N LEU A 270 -1.88 -12.01 5.41
CA LEU A 270 -2.89 -12.85 6.09
C LEU A 270 -3.66 -13.80 5.17
N ASN A 271 -3.90 -13.46 3.89
CA ASN A 271 -4.93 -14.13 3.09
C ASN A 271 -4.45 -14.70 1.74
N ARG A 272 -4.25 -13.88 0.69
CA ARG A 272 -3.84 -14.40 -0.63
C ARG A 272 -2.78 -13.54 -1.31
N MET A 273 -1.69 -14.19 -1.74
CA MET A 273 -0.65 -13.64 -2.59
C MET A 273 -0.62 -14.38 -3.93
N GLN A 274 -0.51 -13.64 -5.03
CA GLN A 274 -0.16 -14.16 -6.35
C GLN A 274 0.95 -13.27 -6.94
N THR A 275 2.12 -13.84 -7.20
CA THR A 275 3.29 -13.07 -7.68
C THR A 275 3.89 -13.72 -8.92
N VAL A 276 4.24 -12.89 -9.91
CA VAL A 276 5.05 -13.28 -11.07
C VAL A 276 6.30 -12.40 -11.08
N GLY A 277 7.47 -12.98 -10.86
CA GLY A 277 8.76 -12.28 -10.83
C GLY A 277 9.65 -12.68 -9.66
N LEU A 278 10.33 -11.71 -9.05
CA LEU A 278 11.33 -11.95 -8.00
C LEU A 278 10.85 -11.42 -6.65
N ILE A 279 10.99 -12.23 -5.62
CA ILE A 279 10.81 -11.84 -4.21
C ILE A 279 12.16 -12.03 -3.51
N HIS A 280 12.65 -10.98 -2.85
CA HIS A 280 13.88 -11.06 -2.07
C HIS A 280 13.62 -11.68 -0.70
N THR A 281 13.06 -10.93 0.26
CA THR A 281 12.74 -11.41 1.61
C THR A 281 11.24 -11.59 1.78
N LEU A 282 10.84 -12.59 2.58
CA LEU A 282 9.43 -12.94 2.70
C LEU A 282 9.04 -13.54 4.06
N GLU A 283 8.72 -12.68 5.01
CA GLU A 283 8.52 -13.04 6.43
C GLU A 283 7.04 -13.27 6.80
N GLN A 284 6.71 -14.38 7.45
CA GLN A 284 5.38 -14.75 7.98
C GLN A 284 4.24 -14.78 6.96
N ARG A 285 3.99 -15.96 6.38
CA ARG A 285 3.04 -16.19 5.27
C ARG A 285 1.85 -17.05 5.71
N LEU A 286 0.69 -16.43 5.93
CA LEU A 286 -0.41 -17.08 6.65
C LEU A 286 -1.20 -18.11 5.80
N ASN A 287 -1.98 -17.68 4.80
CA ASN A 287 -3.01 -18.54 4.17
C ASN A 287 -2.60 -19.21 2.84
N ARG A 288 -2.41 -18.43 1.75
CA ARG A 288 -2.16 -18.97 0.41
C ARG A 288 -1.20 -18.12 -0.40
N MET A 289 -0.17 -18.75 -0.93
CA MET A 289 0.77 -18.16 -1.89
C MET A 289 0.79 -18.97 -3.19
N GLN A 290 0.81 -18.25 -4.31
CA GLN A 290 1.15 -18.80 -5.63
C GLN A 290 2.22 -17.90 -6.26
N THR A 291 3.39 -18.47 -6.57
CA THR A 291 4.52 -17.70 -7.11
C THR A 291 5.07 -18.36 -8.37
N VAL A 292 5.34 -17.56 -9.40
CA VAL A 292 6.09 -17.96 -10.59
C VAL A 292 7.34 -17.07 -10.69
N GLY A 293 8.52 -17.67 -10.53
CA GLY A 293 9.80 -16.96 -10.57
C GLY A 293 10.76 -17.34 -9.44
N ILE A 294 11.41 -16.36 -8.82
CA ILE A 294 12.50 -16.57 -7.86
C ILE A 294 12.08 -16.05 -6.48
N ILE A 295 12.31 -16.85 -5.44
CA ILE A 295 12.22 -16.46 -4.03
C ILE A 295 13.62 -16.63 -3.44
N HIS A 296 14.21 -15.58 -2.88
CA HIS A 296 15.53 -15.68 -2.26
C HIS A 296 15.41 -16.23 -0.84
N THR A 297 14.84 -15.47 0.09
CA THR A 297 14.58 -15.88 1.48
C THR A 297 13.07 -15.96 1.74
N LEU A 298 12.68 -16.97 2.53
CA LEU A 298 11.28 -17.22 2.87
C LEU A 298 11.18 -17.79 4.28
N GLU A 299 10.61 -17.01 5.19
CA GLU A 299 10.52 -17.32 6.60
C GLU A 299 9.06 -17.57 6.99
N GLN A 300 8.79 -18.74 7.55
CA GLN A 300 7.52 -19.19 8.14
C GLN A 300 6.31 -19.18 7.19
N CYS A 301 5.94 -20.36 6.70
CA CYS A 301 4.71 -20.57 5.92
C CYS A 301 3.68 -21.47 6.63
N LEU A 302 2.53 -20.88 6.97
CA LEU A 302 1.51 -21.49 7.84
C LEU A 302 0.55 -22.47 7.13
N ASN A 303 0.15 -22.23 5.87
CA ASN A 303 -0.93 -23.03 5.23
C ASN A 303 -0.59 -23.65 3.86
N ARG A 304 -0.62 -22.88 2.76
CA ARG A 304 -0.45 -23.43 1.41
C ARG A 304 0.45 -22.60 0.52
N MET A 305 1.44 -23.26 -0.08
CA MET A 305 2.33 -22.70 -1.09
C MET A 305 2.30 -23.52 -2.38
N GLN A 306 2.29 -22.83 -3.51
CA GLN A 306 2.55 -23.37 -4.84
C GLN A 306 3.58 -22.49 -5.53
N THR A 307 4.74 -23.05 -5.88
CA THR A 307 5.84 -22.29 -6.51
C THR A 307 6.31 -22.98 -7.79
N VAL A 308 6.50 -22.20 -8.85
CA VAL A 308 7.17 -22.62 -10.08
C VAL A 308 8.41 -21.75 -10.27
N GLY A 309 9.60 -22.34 -10.17
CA GLY A 309 10.88 -21.65 -10.29
C GLY A 309 11.88 -22.00 -9.17
N LEU A 310 12.63 -21.02 -8.69
CA LEU A 310 13.75 -21.22 -7.77
C LEU A 310 13.47 -20.66 -6.37
N ILE A 311 13.85 -21.42 -5.35
CA ILE A 311 13.80 -21.01 -3.94
C ILE A 311 15.21 -21.18 -3.37
N HIS A 312 15.83 -20.10 -2.88
CA HIS A 312 17.20 -20.18 -2.37
C HIS A 312 17.24 -20.66 -0.91
N THR A 313 16.54 -20.01 0.01
CA THR A 313 16.34 -20.52 1.37
C THR A 313 14.85 -20.59 1.70
N LEU A 314 14.49 -21.54 2.57
CA LEU A 314 13.14 -21.67 3.09
C LEU A 314 13.17 -22.22 4.51
N GLU A 315 12.80 -21.35 5.45
CA GLU A 315 12.79 -21.63 6.87
C GLU A 315 11.34 -21.86 7.33
N GLN A 316 11.07 -23.05 7.85
CA GLN A 316 9.81 -23.48 8.47
C GLN A 316 8.56 -23.48 7.55
N CYS A 317 8.06 -24.67 7.24
CA CYS A 317 6.76 -24.86 6.57
C CYS A 317 5.84 -25.82 7.34
N LEU A 318 4.66 -25.31 7.75
CA LEU A 318 3.79 -25.99 8.70
C LEU A 318 2.75 -26.94 8.07
N ASN A 319 2.30 -26.70 6.84
CA ASN A 319 1.14 -27.41 6.25
C ASN A 319 1.37 -28.03 4.86
N ARG A 320 1.30 -27.28 3.75
CA ARG A 320 1.41 -27.85 2.40
C ARG A 320 2.25 -26.99 1.46
N MET A 321 3.25 -27.60 0.82
CA MET A 321 3.98 -27.01 -0.30
C MET A 321 3.89 -27.92 -1.54
N GLN A 322 3.76 -27.30 -2.71
CA GLN A 322 3.98 -27.94 -4.01
C GLN A 322 4.98 -27.08 -4.80
N THR A 323 6.08 -27.66 -5.27
CA THR A 323 7.13 -26.94 -6.00
C THR A 323 7.49 -27.64 -7.31
N MET A 324 7.62 -26.87 -8.38
CA MET A 324 8.26 -27.31 -9.62
C MET A 324 9.49 -26.43 -9.88
N GLY A 325 10.69 -27.01 -9.79
CA GLY A 325 11.97 -26.29 -9.96
C GLY A 325 13.01 -26.64 -8.91
N LEU A 326 13.82 -25.66 -8.50
CA LEU A 326 15.00 -25.86 -7.65
C LEU A 326 14.80 -25.27 -6.26
N ILE A 327 15.17 -26.03 -5.23
CA ILE A 327 15.26 -25.58 -3.84
C ILE A 327 16.72 -25.76 -3.41
N HIS A 328 17.38 -24.68 -2.99
CA HIS A 328 18.78 -24.77 -2.55
C HIS A 328 18.87 -25.21 -1.09
N THR A 329 18.46 -24.37 -0.14
CA THR A 329 18.46 -24.67 1.31
C THR A 329 17.04 -24.77 1.83
N LEU A 330 16.78 -25.72 2.73
CA LEU A 330 15.44 -25.95 3.24
C LEU A 330 15.42 -26.55 4.65
N GLU A 331 14.88 -25.79 5.59
CA GLU A 331 14.92 -26.09 7.03
C GLU A 331 13.50 -26.27 7.60
N GLN A 332 13.28 -27.41 8.27
CA GLN A 332 12.09 -27.78 9.06
C GLN A 332 10.73 -27.84 8.31
N ARG A 333 10.18 -29.07 8.18
CA ARG A 333 8.98 -29.36 7.38
C ARG A 333 7.92 -30.17 8.12
N LEU A 334 6.96 -29.49 8.74
CA LEU A 334 6.00 -30.09 9.70
C LEU A 334 4.88 -30.94 9.06
N ASN A 335 4.55 -30.82 7.77
CA ASN A 335 3.48 -31.62 7.15
C ASN A 335 3.79 -32.24 5.77
N ARG A 336 3.35 -31.63 4.66
CA ARG A 336 3.31 -32.29 3.34
C ARG A 336 4.07 -31.49 2.27
N MET A 337 4.99 -32.17 1.60
CA MET A 337 5.76 -31.64 0.47
C MET A 337 5.57 -32.51 -0.77
N GLN A 338 5.36 -31.87 -1.92
CA GLN A 338 5.44 -32.49 -3.24
C GLN A 338 6.36 -31.66 -4.12
N THR A 339 7.44 -32.24 -4.66
CA THR A 339 8.44 -31.51 -5.45
C THR A 339 8.76 -32.26 -6.74
N VAL A 340 8.85 -31.52 -7.84
CA VAL A 340 9.42 -31.99 -9.12
C VAL A 340 10.63 -31.10 -9.44
N GLY A 341 11.84 -31.66 -9.42
CA GLY A 341 13.08 -30.93 -9.67
C GLY A 341 14.22 -31.28 -8.71
N LEU A 342 15.01 -30.29 -8.30
CA LEU A 342 16.23 -30.48 -7.53
C LEU A 342 16.11 -29.87 -6.12
N ILE A 343 16.58 -30.60 -5.11
CA ILE A 343 16.75 -30.13 -3.73
C ILE A 343 18.23 -30.29 -3.38
N HIS A 344 18.93 -29.19 -3.03
CA HIS A 344 20.35 -29.27 -2.70
C HIS A 344 20.55 -29.71 -1.24
N THR A 345 20.07 -28.98 -0.25
CA THR A 345 20.06 -29.42 1.16
C THR A 345 18.64 -29.50 1.72
N LEU A 346 18.43 -30.44 2.65
CA LEU A 346 17.14 -30.60 3.33
C LEU A 346 17.32 -31.09 4.77
N GLU A 347 17.03 -30.18 5.68
CA GLU A 347 17.14 -30.37 7.12
C GLU A 347 15.74 -30.58 7.73
N GLN A 348 15.54 -31.73 8.38
CA GLN A 348 14.35 -32.11 9.14
C GLN A 348 12.99 -32.12 8.38
N CYS A 349 12.57 -33.30 7.95
CA CYS A 349 11.22 -33.56 7.45
C CYS A 349 10.37 -34.45 8.38
N LEU A 350 9.32 -33.85 8.96
CA LEU A 350 8.54 -34.46 10.04
C LEU A 350 7.43 -35.42 9.59
N ASN A 351 6.86 -35.29 8.37
CA ASN A 351 5.59 -35.95 8.05
C ASN A 351 5.54 -36.70 6.69
N ARG A 352 5.34 -36.02 5.55
CA ARG A 352 5.25 -36.69 4.24
C ARG A 352 5.95 -35.91 3.13
N MET A 353 6.87 -36.58 2.44
CA MET A 353 7.57 -36.07 1.27
C MET A 353 7.30 -36.97 0.05
N GLN A 354 7.02 -36.35 -1.09
CA GLN A 354 7.02 -36.98 -2.41
C GLN A 354 7.91 -36.15 -3.34
N THR A 355 8.91 -36.78 -3.95
CA THR A 355 9.96 -36.11 -4.74
C THR A 355 10.19 -36.85 -6.05
N VAL A 356 10.25 -36.11 -7.15
CA VAL A 356 10.69 -36.61 -8.46
C VAL A 356 11.86 -35.75 -8.92
N GLY A 357 13.06 -36.33 -8.99
CA GLY A 357 14.29 -35.63 -9.36
C GLY A 357 15.47 -35.94 -8.44
N LEU A 358 16.26 -34.93 -8.09
CA LEU A 358 17.54 -35.09 -7.37
C LEU A 358 17.48 -34.44 -5.98
N ILE A 359 17.94 -35.17 -4.97
CA ILE A 359 18.20 -34.67 -3.61
C ILE A 359 19.71 -34.82 -3.37
N HIS A 360 20.42 -33.73 -3.08
CA HIS A 360 21.87 -33.81 -2.85
C HIS A 360 22.19 -34.19 -1.39
N THR A 361 21.72 -33.46 -0.38
CA THR A 361 21.83 -33.87 1.02
C THR A 361 20.48 -33.89 1.72
N LEU A 362 20.34 -34.80 2.69
CA LEU A 362 19.12 -35.02 3.44
C LEU A 362 19.45 -35.53 4.85
N GLU A 363 19.42 -34.64 5.84
CA GLU A 363 19.92 -34.99 7.18
C GLU A 363 18.92 -35.83 7.98
N GLN A 364 17.64 -35.46 8.01
CA GLN A 364 16.66 -36.11 8.89
C GLN A 364 15.26 -36.26 8.28
N CYS A 365 14.72 -37.48 8.31
CA CYS A 365 13.37 -37.80 7.86
C CYS A 365 12.61 -38.71 8.83
N LEU A 366 11.59 -38.16 9.49
CA LEU A 366 10.92 -38.76 10.64
C LEU A 366 9.72 -39.67 10.32
N ASN A 367 9.07 -39.55 9.15
CA ASN A 367 7.81 -40.29 8.89
C ASN A 367 7.74 -41.03 7.54
N ARG A 368 7.43 -40.36 6.42
CA ARG A 368 7.26 -41.04 5.11
C ARG A 368 7.92 -40.29 3.97
N MET A 369 8.78 -40.99 3.24
CA MET A 369 9.40 -40.54 1.99
C MET A 369 9.00 -41.46 0.83
N GLN A 370 8.71 -40.85 -0.33
CA GLN A 370 8.63 -41.51 -1.63
C GLN A 370 9.44 -40.70 -2.64
N THR A 371 10.53 -41.28 -3.14
CA THR A 371 11.46 -40.60 -4.07
C THR A 371 11.59 -41.38 -5.37
N VAL A 372 11.52 -40.69 -6.51
CA VAL A 372 11.90 -41.22 -7.83
C VAL A 372 13.05 -40.38 -8.38
N GLY A 373 14.24 -40.97 -8.50
CA GLY A 373 15.44 -40.29 -8.98
C GLY A 373 16.68 -40.57 -8.11
N LEU A 374 17.50 -39.55 -7.86
CA LEU A 374 18.81 -39.70 -7.21
C LEU A 374 18.83 -39.02 -5.83
N ILE A 375 19.35 -39.73 -4.83
CA ILE A 375 19.69 -39.20 -3.50
C ILE A 375 21.22 -39.33 -3.35
N HIS A 376 21.95 -38.24 -3.16
CA HIS A 376 23.41 -38.31 -3.02
C HIS A 376 23.83 -38.66 -1.58
N THR A 377 23.39 -37.90 -0.58
CA THR A 377 23.58 -38.29 0.83
C THR A 377 22.26 -38.28 1.60
N LEU A 378 22.15 -39.21 2.54
CA LEU A 378 21.03 -39.35 3.47
C LEU A 378 21.55 -39.83 4.82
N GLU A 379 21.54 -38.95 5.83
CA GLU A 379 22.03 -39.32 7.16
C GLU A 379 20.99 -40.17 7.89
N GLN A 380 19.79 -39.65 8.19
CA GLN A 380 18.84 -40.37 9.06
C GLN A 380 17.43 -40.49 8.49
N CYS A 381 16.94 -41.73 8.41
CA CYS A 381 15.53 -42.04 8.16
C CYS A 381 14.91 -42.95 9.22
N LEU A 382 13.88 -42.42 9.88
CA LEU A 382 13.34 -42.97 11.14
C LEU A 382 12.12 -43.89 10.97
N ASN A 383 11.37 -43.84 9.85
CA ASN A 383 10.11 -44.57 9.71
C ASN A 383 9.93 -45.33 8.39
N ARG A 384 9.55 -44.68 7.28
CA ARG A 384 9.31 -45.37 6.00
C ARG A 384 9.92 -44.63 4.81
N MET A 385 10.73 -45.33 4.05
CA MET A 385 11.29 -44.88 2.77
C MET A 385 10.89 -45.82 1.64
N GLN A 386 10.48 -45.25 0.51
CA GLN A 386 10.34 -45.94 -0.76
C GLN A 386 11.10 -45.14 -1.83
N THR A 387 12.10 -45.77 -2.46
CA THR A 387 12.95 -45.10 -3.46
C THR A 387 13.01 -45.92 -4.74
N VAL A 388 12.84 -45.25 -5.89
CA VAL A 388 13.12 -45.83 -7.21
C VAL A 388 14.24 -45.00 -7.85
N GLY A 389 15.43 -45.58 -7.99
CA GLY A 389 16.61 -44.91 -8.54
C GLY A 389 17.88 -45.19 -7.72
N LEU A 390 18.73 -44.17 -7.55
CA LEU A 390 20.07 -44.32 -6.97
C LEU A 390 20.20 -43.60 -5.63
N ILE A 391 20.76 -44.28 -4.63
CA ILE A 391 21.19 -43.70 -3.35
C ILE A 391 22.72 -43.83 -3.29
N HIS A 392 23.47 -42.73 -3.17
CA HIS A 392 24.92 -42.81 -3.12
C HIS A 392 25.44 -43.11 -1.71
N THR A 393 25.07 -42.34 -0.69
CA THR A 393 25.33 -42.67 0.72
C THR A 393 24.07 -42.67 1.57
N LEU A 394 24.04 -43.56 2.56
CA LEU A 394 22.94 -43.74 3.51
C LEU A 394 23.50 -44.15 4.87
N GLU A 395 23.53 -43.25 5.85
CA GLU A 395 24.15 -43.55 7.15
C GLU A 395 23.22 -44.42 8.01
N GLN A 396 22.00 -43.96 8.31
CA GLN A 396 21.09 -44.65 9.25
C GLN A 396 19.66 -44.83 8.72
N CYS A 397 19.19 -46.09 8.77
CA CYS A 397 17.79 -46.44 8.57
C CYS A 397 17.21 -47.30 9.70
N LEU A 398 16.26 -46.72 10.44
CA LEU A 398 15.79 -47.29 11.71
C LEU A 398 14.57 -48.22 11.58
N ASN A 399 13.74 -48.12 10.53
CA ASN A 399 12.45 -48.83 10.48
C ASN A 399 12.17 -49.62 9.18
N ARG A 400 11.71 -48.99 8.09
CA ARG A 400 11.37 -49.69 6.84
C ARG A 400 11.91 -48.97 5.61
N MET A 401 12.69 -49.68 4.80
CA MET A 401 13.16 -49.23 3.50
C MET A 401 12.73 -50.20 2.39
N GLN A 402 12.25 -49.66 1.28
CA GLN A 402 12.04 -50.37 0.03
C GLN A 402 12.72 -49.60 -1.10
N THR A 403 13.71 -50.20 -1.75
CA THR A 403 14.49 -49.55 -2.80
C THR A 403 14.47 -50.40 -4.07
N VAL A 404 14.25 -49.77 -5.22
CA VAL A 404 14.43 -50.38 -6.55
C VAL A 404 15.52 -49.58 -7.27
N GLY A 405 16.65 -50.21 -7.55
CA GLY A 405 17.84 -49.55 -8.09
C GLY A 405 19.09 -49.79 -7.23
N LEU A 406 20.01 -48.81 -7.21
CA LEU A 406 21.37 -48.99 -6.69
C LEU A 406 21.60 -48.19 -5.40
N ILE A 407 22.20 -48.82 -4.40
CA ILE A 407 22.71 -48.18 -3.19
C ILE A 407 24.24 -48.30 -3.20
N HIS A 408 24.98 -47.19 -3.19
CA HIS A 408 26.44 -47.27 -3.26
C HIS A 408 27.07 -47.56 -1.89
N THR A 409 26.74 -46.78 -0.85
CA THR A 409 27.09 -47.07 0.54
C THR A 409 25.88 -47.03 1.46
N LEU A 410 25.87 -47.88 2.49
CA LEU A 410 24.82 -47.98 3.51
C LEU A 410 25.45 -48.35 4.85
N GLU A 411 25.49 -47.46 5.85
CA GLU A 411 26.21 -47.74 7.10
C GLU A 411 25.42 -48.54 8.13
N GLN A 412 24.15 -48.21 8.41
CA GLN A 412 23.38 -48.87 9.47
C GLN A 412 21.92 -49.11 9.10
N CYS A 413 21.55 -50.39 9.15
CA CYS A 413 20.20 -50.92 9.05
C CYS A 413 19.77 -51.49 10.41
N LEU A 414 18.66 -51.03 11.00
CA LEU A 414 18.20 -51.58 12.28
C LEU A 414 17.04 -52.59 12.16
N ASN A 415 16.06 -52.36 11.28
CA ASN A 415 14.80 -53.14 11.23
C ASN A 415 14.53 -53.91 9.92
N ARG A 416 13.94 -53.30 8.87
CA ARG A 416 13.58 -54.03 7.65
C ARG A 416 13.96 -53.29 6.38
N MET A 417 14.73 -53.96 5.52
CA MET A 417 15.09 -53.48 4.19
C MET A 417 14.73 -54.50 3.10
N GLN A 418 14.12 -54.03 2.02
CA GLN A 418 13.86 -54.79 0.80
C GLN A 418 14.48 -54.04 -0.38
N THR A 419 15.41 -54.66 -1.11
CA THR A 419 16.13 -54.01 -2.22
C THR A 419 16.06 -54.86 -3.48
N MET A 420 15.51 -54.27 -4.55
CA MET A 420 15.51 -54.81 -5.90
C MET A 420 16.62 -54.12 -6.70
N GLY A 421 17.85 -54.62 -6.56
CA GLY A 421 19.05 -54.09 -7.20
C GLY A 421 20.26 -54.08 -6.26
N ILE A 422 21.37 -53.51 -6.73
CA ILE A 422 22.71 -53.69 -6.19
C ILE A 422 22.96 -52.81 -4.95
N ILE A 423 23.57 -53.40 -3.92
CA ILE A 423 24.21 -52.66 -2.81
C ILE A 423 25.73 -52.86 -2.91
N HIS A 424 26.50 -51.78 -3.10
CA HIS A 424 27.95 -51.86 -3.31
C HIS A 424 28.74 -52.04 -2.02
N THR A 425 28.53 -51.19 -1.00
CA THR A 425 29.02 -51.42 0.35
C THR A 425 27.87 -51.46 1.32
N LEU A 426 27.89 -52.49 2.17
CA LEU A 426 26.99 -52.61 3.30
C LEU A 426 27.83 -52.54 4.56
N GLU A 427 27.40 -51.65 5.41
CA GLU A 427 27.63 -51.41 6.82
C GLU A 427 27.22 -52.55 7.78
N GLN A 428 26.44 -52.21 8.80
CA GLN A 428 25.73 -53.09 9.73
C GLN A 428 24.28 -53.27 9.31
N CYS A 429 23.72 -54.45 9.55
CA CYS A 429 22.27 -54.67 9.45
C CYS A 429 21.81 -55.64 10.54
N LEU A 430 20.94 -55.16 11.45
CA LEU A 430 20.78 -55.74 12.79
C LEU A 430 19.65 -56.77 12.85
N ASN A 431 18.43 -56.44 12.39
CA ASN A 431 17.35 -57.42 12.20
C ASN A 431 17.63 -58.32 10.97
N ARG A 432 17.24 -57.91 9.75
CA ARG A 432 17.68 -58.52 8.48
C ARG A 432 17.23 -57.72 7.24
N MET A 433 17.69 -58.15 6.07
CA MET A 433 17.44 -57.59 4.75
C MET A 433 16.88 -58.68 3.80
N GLN A 434 16.17 -58.27 2.74
CA GLN A 434 15.86 -59.09 1.56
C GLN A 434 16.40 -58.38 0.32
N THR A 435 17.37 -58.97 -0.40
CA THR A 435 17.82 -58.48 -1.71
C THR A 435 17.51 -59.53 -2.79
N VAL A 436 17.26 -59.08 -4.03
CA VAL A 436 16.98 -60.00 -5.15
C VAL A 436 18.13 -60.07 -6.16
N GLU A 437 19.05 -59.09 -6.17
CA GLU A 437 20.31 -59.14 -6.93
C GLU A 437 21.44 -58.49 -6.09
N LEU A 438 22.43 -59.28 -5.64
CA LEU A 438 23.66 -58.86 -4.91
C LEU A 438 23.55 -58.33 -3.45
N ILE A 439 24.71 -58.27 -2.78
CA ILE A 439 25.06 -57.69 -1.44
C ILE A 439 26.62 -57.75 -1.29
N HIS A 440 27.28 -57.04 -0.35
CA HIS A 440 28.76 -57.11 -0.21
C HIS A 440 29.42 -57.05 1.19
N THR A 441 29.71 -55.87 1.77
CA THR A 441 31.00 -55.62 2.49
C THR A 441 31.13 -56.04 3.97
N LEU A 442 30.61 -55.24 4.92
CA LEU A 442 30.46 -55.50 6.37
C LEU A 442 30.91 -54.29 7.31
N GLU A 443 30.09 -53.70 8.28
CA GLU A 443 30.34 -52.83 9.55
C GLU A 443 29.76 -51.36 9.97
N GLN A 444 30.49 -50.28 10.38
CA GLN A 444 30.09 -48.83 10.76
C GLN A 444 28.96 -48.48 11.83
N CYS A 445 28.37 -47.26 12.15
CA CYS A 445 28.21 -45.81 11.68
C CYS A 445 27.37 -44.92 12.74
N LEU A 446 26.79 -43.70 12.47
CA LEU A 446 26.41 -42.64 13.52
C LEU A 446 25.05 -41.79 13.46
N ASN A 447 24.69 -40.96 14.50
CA ASN A 447 23.32 -40.39 14.82
C ASN A 447 23.12 -38.80 14.99
N ARG A 448 21.99 -38.23 15.54
CA ARG A 448 21.24 -36.90 15.26
C ARG A 448 20.12 -36.49 16.31
N LEU A 449 19.15 -35.58 15.98
CA LEU A 449 17.85 -35.29 16.73
C LEU A 449 17.18 -33.84 16.53
N TRP A 450 16.21 -33.36 17.37
CA TRP A 450 15.45 -32.03 17.29
C TRP A 450 14.07 -31.93 18.09
N GLU A 451 13.31 -30.77 18.16
CA GLU A 451 12.14 -30.48 19.11
C GLU A 451 11.02 -29.37 18.75
N THR A 452 10.28 -28.69 19.70
CA THR A 452 8.88 -28.08 19.53
C THR A 452 8.50 -26.59 20.01
N GLN A 453 7.20 -26.22 20.23
CA GLN A 453 6.59 -24.82 20.18
C GLN A 453 5.44 -24.35 21.18
N GLN A 454 5.00 -23.04 21.13
CA GLN A 454 4.45 -22.09 22.19
C GLN A 454 2.93 -22.07 22.77
N PRO A 455 2.14 -20.91 23.01
CA PRO A 455 0.77 -20.70 23.82
C PRO A 455 0.20 -19.89 25.27
N LEU A 456 0.48 -18.61 25.93
CA LEU A 456 0.18 -17.55 27.12
C LEU A 456 -0.86 -16.20 27.45
N LYS A 457 -0.61 -14.77 27.42
CA LYS A 457 -1.29 -13.45 28.12
C LYS A 457 -0.82 -11.81 28.18
N GLU A 458 -0.70 -10.79 29.18
CA GLU A 458 0.02 -10.23 30.53
C GLU A 458 0.59 -10.76 32.05
N ASP A 459 0.14 -11.60 33.08
CA ASP A 459 0.15 -13.12 33.50
C ASP A 459 -1.17 -14.07 33.54
N ALA A 460 -1.30 -15.26 32.85
CA ALA A 460 -2.56 -16.13 32.80
C ALA A 460 -3.02 -17.00 31.50
N ARG A 461 -4.17 -16.74 30.77
CA ARG A 461 -4.67 -17.36 29.45
C ARG A 461 -5.44 -16.47 28.37
N LYS A 462 -6.00 -17.01 27.21
CA LYS A 462 -6.83 -16.33 26.09
C LYS A 462 -7.01 -16.61 24.46
N ASP A 463 -6.23 -17.13 23.39
CA ASP A 463 -6.61 -17.52 21.85
C ASP A 463 -5.86 -16.79 20.52
N THR A 464 -6.12 -15.95 19.37
CA THR A 464 -7.06 -14.97 18.52
C THR A 464 -7.67 -13.63 19.35
N GLN A 465 -8.97 -13.27 19.71
CA GLN A 465 -9.54 -11.98 20.30
C GLN A 465 -10.27 -11.90 21.70
N LEU A 466 -10.48 -10.68 22.24
CA LEU A 466 -11.58 -10.18 23.10
C LEU A 466 -11.18 -8.85 23.78
N ASP A 467 -10.17 -8.75 24.67
CA ASP A 467 -9.21 -9.76 25.15
C ASP A 467 -7.77 -9.46 24.63
N LEU A 468 -6.73 -10.28 24.92
CA LEU A 468 -5.45 -10.53 24.14
C LEU A 468 -4.90 -11.81 23.02
N GLY A 469 -5.39 -12.95 22.11
CA GLY A 469 -6.31 -14.39 21.92
C GLY A 469 -7.85 -15.09 21.43
N THR A 470 -8.49 -16.08 20.48
CA THR A 470 -8.43 -17.53 19.56
C THR A 470 -7.32 -18.14 18.47
N PRO A 471 -6.34 -19.12 18.63
CA PRO A 471 -6.44 -20.56 18.16
C PRO A 471 -5.67 -21.83 18.78
N SER A 472 -4.64 -21.91 19.69
CA SER A 472 -4.05 -23.23 20.26
C SER A 472 -2.58 -23.27 20.91
N LEU A 473 -2.33 -23.81 22.15
CA LEU A 473 -1.02 -24.28 22.81
C LEU A 473 -0.63 -23.81 24.31
N THR A 474 0.68 -23.90 24.72
CA THR A 474 1.46 -23.32 25.92
C THR A 474 2.68 -22.25 25.76
N LEU A 475 2.64 -20.87 25.89
CA LEU A 475 3.60 -19.79 25.33
C LEU A 475 3.16 -18.36 24.67
N ARG A 476 2.06 -18.20 23.89
CA ARG A 476 1.16 -17.05 23.41
C ARG A 476 -0.49 -17.17 23.82
N ARG A 477 -1.47 -16.32 24.39
CA ARG A 477 -3.08 -16.40 24.53
C ARG A 477 -4.11 -15.16 25.01
N SER A 478 -5.00 -14.31 24.33
CA SER A 478 -6.32 -13.36 24.64
C SER A 478 -7.39 -12.38 23.59
N ALA A 479 -7.35 -11.33 22.49
CA ALA A 479 -6.44 -10.37 21.41
C ALA A 479 -4.92 -9.53 21.33
N GLN A 480 -3.73 -9.79 20.61
CA GLN A 480 -2.73 -8.77 19.92
C GLN A 480 -1.11 -8.34 20.06
N HIS A 481 0.06 -9.02 20.43
CA HIS A 481 1.37 -8.70 21.25
C HIS A 481 2.06 -9.42 22.60
N CYS A 482 1.56 -9.52 23.91
CA CYS A 482 2.15 -9.50 25.35
C CYS A 482 2.14 -10.77 26.41
N PRO A 483 1.86 -10.79 27.81
CA PRO A 483 1.88 -12.02 28.84
C PRO A 483 0.94 -12.76 30.15
N ARG A 484 -0.36 -12.93 30.78
CA ARG A 484 -1.94 -12.52 31.01
C ARG A 484 -2.95 -13.72 30.96
N LEU A 485 -4.31 -13.81 31.14
CA LEU A 485 -5.35 -13.45 32.15
C LEU A 485 -6.55 -12.65 31.55
N SER A 486 -7.75 -12.80 32.13
CA SER A 486 -9.02 -12.08 31.90
C SER A 486 -10.08 -12.66 32.87
N THR A 487 -11.23 -12.02 33.01
CA THR A 487 -12.39 -12.56 33.74
C THR A 487 -12.91 -13.88 33.15
N CYS A 488 -13.69 -14.65 33.91
CA CYS A 488 -14.49 -15.74 33.36
C CYS A 488 -13.69 -16.96 32.84
N LEU A 489 -12.76 -17.51 33.63
CA LEU A 489 -12.28 -18.88 33.44
C LEU A 489 -10.76 -19.06 33.69
N GLU A 490 -10.10 -19.69 32.72
CA GLU A 490 -8.86 -20.46 32.85
C GLU A 490 -7.52 -19.66 32.99
N LEU A 491 -6.36 -20.35 33.08
CA LEU A 491 -5.08 -19.79 33.63
C LEU A 491 -3.75 -20.38 33.00
N PRO A 492 -2.51 -20.12 33.53
CA PRO A 492 -1.27 -20.23 32.72
C PRO A 492 -0.06 -19.25 33.04
N ALA A 493 0.19 -18.17 32.26
CA ALA A 493 1.51 -17.47 32.14
C ALA A 493 1.63 -16.51 30.89
N PRO A 494 2.80 -16.38 30.21
CA PRO A 494 3.12 -15.32 29.20
C PRO A 494 3.07 -15.62 27.67
N PRO A 495 2.96 -14.59 26.76
CA PRO A 495 2.25 -14.67 25.41
C PRO A 495 0.89 -13.87 24.98
N ALA A 496 0.05 -14.07 23.86
CA ALA A 496 -1.31 -13.38 23.44
C ALA A 496 -2.40 -13.68 22.14
N SER A 497 -2.78 -12.91 20.96
CA SER A 497 -3.41 -13.16 19.50
C SER A 497 -4.68 -12.45 18.63
N PRO A 498 -5.50 -13.00 17.62
CA PRO A 498 -7.57 -12.81 16.86
C PRO A 498 -9.18 -13.32 17.09
N PRO A 499 -9.82 -14.57 17.45
CA PRO A 499 -10.98 -15.12 18.42
C PRO A 499 -11.25 -15.33 20.04
N ARG A 500 -11.08 -16.53 20.77
CA ARG A 500 -10.94 -16.99 22.27
C ARG A 500 -10.27 -18.42 22.78
N LYS A 501 -9.06 -18.59 23.49
CA LYS A 501 -8.15 -19.78 24.03
C LYS A 501 -6.58 -19.56 24.57
N PRO A 502 -5.34 -20.06 24.10
CA PRO A 502 -4.00 -19.59 23.27
C PRO A 502 -3.29 -18.96 21.84
N SER A 503 -2.48 -17.82 21.67
CA SER A 503 -1.77 -17.10 20.45
C SER A 503 -0.98 -15.68 20.70
N PRO A 504 -0.67 -14.56 19.90
CA PRO A 504 -0.03 -13.12 20.15
C PRO A 504 -0.04 -11.97 21.35
N ALA A 505 -1.01 -10.98 21.65
CA ALA A 505 -1.34 -9.86 22.77
C ALA A 505 -1.18 -8.26 22.85
N ASN A 506 -2.16 -7.38 22.55
CA ASN A 506 -1.91 -5.91 22.51
C ASN A 506 -2.61 -5.16 21.35
N SER A 507 -2.09 -3.98 21.00
CA SER A 507 -2.17 -3.31 19.69
C SER A 507 -1.31 -3.99 18.61
N GLY A 508 -1.75 -4.05 17.35
CA GLY A 508 -0.97 -4.59 16.24
C GLY A 508 -1.26 -6.07 15.97
N THR A 509 -0.22 -6.90 15.88
CA THR A 509 -0.33 -8.33 15.52
C THR A 509 0.44 -9.24 16.48
N GLY A 510 1.76 -9.37 16.30
CA GLY A 510 2.67 -10.25 17.07
C GLY A 510 2.50 -11.75 16.80
#